data_AF-A0A968XNN5-F1
#
_entry.id   AF-A0A968XNN5-F1
#
_cell.length_a   1.000
_cell.length_b   1.000
_cell.length_c   1.000
_cell.angle_alpha   90.00
_cell.angle_beta   90.00
_cell.angle_gamma   90.00
#
_symmetry.space_group_name_H-M   'P 1'
#
loop_
_entity.id
_entity.type
_entity.pdbx_description
1 polymer ?
#
loop_
_entity_poly.entity_id
_entity_poly.type
_entity_poly.pdbx_seq_one_letter_code
_entity_poly.pdbx_strand_id
1 'polypeptide(L)'
;MSLTSDLANLPSDKKRVALEMSASLAGVSLRVSRAFVEATPKATKILNAENLRLWAEMGRKLAMANADAGVKFFTDGVSDFKNVPPKARALVFQICTRQLILSSSIALETFETIPDLAKKVNNDELFTEILTVANDVANRSAKHSADFCDTHQRSPQLSKKIRKHKRVQSP
;
A
#
# COMPACT_ATOMS: atom_id res chain seq x y z
N MET A 1 -10.55 -16.18 -21.03
CA MET A 1 -10.49 -14.72 -21.27
C MET A 1 -9.04 -14.34 -21.44
N SER A 2 -8.70 -13.54 -22.45
CA SER A 2 -7.33 -13.11 -22.69
C SER A 2 -7.02 -11.88 -21.82
N LEU A 3 -5.76 -11.72 -21.43
CA LEU A 3 -5.26 -10.57 -20.65
C LEU A 3 -5.69 -9.20 -21.24
N THR A 4 -5.83 -9.16 -22.57
CA THR A 4 -6.30 -8.01 -23.33
C THR A 4 -7.79 -7.71 -23.15
N SER A 5 -8.66 -8.70 -22.98
CA SER A 5 -10.09 -8.47 -22.74
C SER A 5 -10.35 -7.87 -21.36
N ASP A 6 -9.57 -8.28 -20.36
CA ASP A 6 -9.81 -7.89 -18.96
C ASP A 6 -9.35 -6.45 -18.70
N LEU A 7 -8.24 -6.03 -19.33
CA LEU A 7 -7.82 -4.62 -19.32
C LEU A 7 -8.76 -3.72 -20.14
N ALA A 8 -9.33 -4.24 -21.23
CA ALA A 8 -10.20 -3.45 -22.10
C ALA A 8 -11.46 -2.98 -21.38
N ASN A 9 -11.97 -3.81 -20.44
CA ASN A 9 -13.20 -3.60 -19.67
C ASN A 9 -13.02 -2.74 -18.40
N LEU A 10 -11.81 -2.26 -18.11
CA LEU A 10 -11.59 -1.40 -16.95
C LEU A 10 -12.23 -0.01 -17.14
N PRO A 11 -12.70 0.63 -16.04
CA PRO A 11 -13.04 2.05 -16.05
C PRO A 11 -11.91 2.90 -16.65
N SER A 12 -12.27 3.97 -17.37
CA SER A 12 -11.33 4.76 -18.19
C SER A 12 -10.14 5.34 -17.40
N ASP A 13 -10.37 5.77 -16.16
CA ASP A 13 -9.35 6.28 -15.24
C ASP A 13 -8.35 5.18 -14.84
N LYS A 14 -8.83 4.00 -14.47
CA LYS A 14 -7.98 2.85 -14.11
C LYS A 14 -7.26 2.28 -15.31
N LYS A 15 -7.91 2.24 -16.47
CA LYS A 15 -7.31 1.81 -17.75
C LYS A 15 -6.15 2.70 -18.13
N ARG A 16 -6.31 4.03 -18.02
CA ARG A 16 -5.24 4.99 -18.26
C ARG A 16 -4.04 4.75 -17.33
N VAL A 17 -4.29 4.61 -16.03
CA VAL A 17 -3.24 4.30 -15.05
C VAL A 17 -2.54 2.98 -15.39
N ALA A 18 -3.30 1.93 -15.71
CA ALA A 18 -2.73 0.63 -16.06
C ALA A 18 -1.81 0.72 -17.28
N LEU A 19 -2.21 1.45 -18.32
CA LEU A 19 -1.39 1.67 -19.52
C LEU A 19 -0.12 2.45 -19.21
N GLU A 20 -0.26 3.63 -18.58
CA GLU A 20 0.86 4.49 -18.19
C GLU A 20 1.89 3.73 -17.33
N MET A 21 1.42 3.01 -16.31
CA MET A 21 2.29 2.29 -15.38
C MET A 21 2.86 1.01 -16.01
N SER A 22 2.14 0.32 -16.89
CA SER A 22 2.68 -0.84 -17.60
C SER A 22 3.86 -0.45 -18.51
N ALA A 23 3.79 0.70 -19.19
CA ALA A 23 4.88 1.22 -20.01
C ALA A 23 6.07 1.63 -19.14
N SER A 24 5.82 2.33 -18.02
CA SER A 24 6.86 2.69 -17.06
C SER A 24 7.59 1.46 -16.48
N LEU A 25 6.84 0.43 -16.11
CA LEU A 25 7.39 -0.83 -15.60
C LEU A 25 8.13 -1.61 -16.69
N ALA A 26 7.67 -1.57 -17.94
CA ALA A 26 8.35 -2.23 -19.06
C ALA A 26 9.75 -1.64 -19.30
N GLY A 27 9.91 -0.33 -19.06
CA GLY A 27 11.22 0.33 -19.07
C GLY A 27 12.18 -0.14 -17.98
N VAL A 28 11.67 -0.75 -16.91
CA VAL A 28 12.50 -1.39 -15.86
C VAL A 28 12.69 -2.88 -16.14
N SER A 29 11.60 -3.61 -16.41
CA SER A 29 11.59 -5.03 -16.75
C SER A 29 10.27 -5.45 -17.39
N LEU A 30 10.34 -6.07 -18.57
CA LEU A 30 9.16 -6.63 -19.25
C LEU A 30 8.43 -7.69 -18.40
N ARG A 31 9.18 -8.51 -17.64
CA ARG A 31 8.59 -9.52 -16.73
C ARG A 31 7.77 -8.86 -15.62
N VAL A 32 8.27 -7.76 -15.05
CA VAL A 32 7.56 -7.02 -14.00
C VAL A 32 6.31 -6.35 -14.56
N SER A 33 6.42 -5.71 -15.73
CA SER A 33 5.27 -5.11 -16.43
C SER A 33 4.16 -6.13 -16.69
N ARG A 34 4.53 -7.32 -17.17
CA ARG A 34 3.60 -8.43 -17.38
C ARG A 34 2.90 -8.84 -16.07
N ALA A 35 3.65 -9.04 -14.99
CA ALA A 35 3.08 -9.40 -13.69
C ALA A 35 2.09 -8.34 -13.18
N PHE A 36 2.42 -7.06 -13.32
CA PHE A 36 1.51 -5.96 -12.98
C PHE A 36 0.22 -6.00 -13.82
N VAL A 37 0.35 -6.17 -15.14
CA VAL A 37 -0.80 -6.22 -16.04
C VAL A 37 -1.70 -7.42 -15.71
N GLU A 38 -1.13 -8.59 -15.42
CA GLU A 38 -1.87 -9.80 -15.01
C GLU A 38 -2.60 -9.61 -13.67
N ALA A 39 -2.02 -8.88 -12.73
CA ALA A 39 -2.62 -8.62 -11.43
C ALA A 39 -3.66 -7.47 -11.44
N THR A 40 -3.58 -6.56 -12.41
CA THR A 40 -4.39 -5.34 -12.48
C THR A 40 -5.91 -5.58 -12.43
N PRO A 41 -6.51 -6.53 -13.16
CA PRO A 41 -7.95 -6.77 -13.10
C PRO A 41 -8.47 -7.14 -11.70
N LYS A 42 -7.67 -7.86 -10.90
CA LYS A 42 -8.02 -8.17 -9.51
C LYS A 42 -7.77 -6.97 -8.60
N ALA A 43 -6.63 -6.29 -8.76
CA ALA A 43 -6.28 -5.12 -7.95
C ALA A 43 -7.32 -4.00 -8.09
N THR A 44 -7.83 -3.75 -9.30
CA THR A 44 -8.82 -2.68 -9.56
C THR A 44 -10.18 -2.92 -8.93
N LYS A 45 -10.50 -4.15 -8.47
CA LYS A 45 -11.70 -4.41 -7.65
C LYS A 45 -11.57 -3.83 -6.25
N ILE A 46 -10.35 -3.53 -5.81
CA ILE A 46 -10.03 -3.04 -4.46
C ILE A 46 -9.50 -1.60 -4.54
N LEU A 47 -8.62 -1.31 -5.49
CA LEU A 47 -7.97 -0.02 -5.62
C LEU A 47 -8.74 0.91 -6.57
N ASN A 48 -8.88 2.18 -6.18
CA ASN A 48 -9.22 3.26 -7.12
C ASN A 48 -8.00 3.59 -8.01
N ALA A 49 -8.16 4.47 -9.00
CA ALA A 49 -7.08 4.81 -9.93
C ALA A 49 -5.84 5.39 -9.24
N GLU A 50 -6.02 6.23 -8.22
CA GLU A 50 -4.92 6.81 -7.45
C GLU A 50 -4.11 5.71 -6.72
N ASN A 51 -4.79 4.86 -5.95
CA ASN A 51 -4.12 3.77 -5.23
C ASN A 51 -3.49 2.74 -6.17
N LEU A 52 -4.10 2.49 -7.34
CA LEU A 52 -3.49 1.64 -8.37
C LEU A 52 -2.16 2.22 -8.86
N ARG A 53 -2.08 3.55 -9.07
CA ARG A 53 -0.84 4.22 -9.45
C ARG A 53 0.21 4.12 -8.34
N LEU A 54 -0.18 4.36 -7.09
CA LEU A 54 0.72 4.27 -5.93
C LEU A 54 1.26 2.85 -5.75
N TRP A 55 0.41 1.83 -5.88
CA TRP A 55 0.82 0.43 -5.85
C TRP A 55 1.80 0.08 -6.97
N ALA A 56 1.51 0.52 -8.20
CA ALA A 56 2.40 0.30 -9.34
C ALA A 56 3.76 0.99 -9.16
N GLU A 57 3.78 2.20 -8.63
CA GLU A 57 5.02 2.94 -8.37
C GLU A 57 5.86 2.28 -7.26
N MET A 58 5.23 1.77 -6.21
CA MET A 58 5.91 0.98 -5.18
C MET A 58 6.56 -0.28 -5.79
N GLY A 59 5.82 -1.02 -6.61
CA GLY A 59 6.36 -2.19 -7.31
C GLY A 59 7.47 -1.84 -8.31
N ARG A 60 7.38 -0.68 -8.98
CA ARG A 60 8.45 -0.17 -9.86
C ARG A 60 9.73 0.10 -9.08
N LYS A 61 9.64 0.76 -7.93
CA LYS A 61 10.79 1.04 -7.06
C LYS A 61 11.45 -0.23 -6.53
N LEU A 62 10.65 -1.23 -6.14
CA LEU A 62 11.15 -2.55 -5.79
C LEU A 62 11.89 -3.20 -6.96
N ALA A 63 11.28 -3.18 -8.16
CA ALA A 63 11.84 -3.77 -9.37
C ALA A 63 13.17 -3.13 -9.81
N MET A 64 13.35 -1.81 -9.59
CA MET A 64 14.61 -1.12 -9.89
C MET A 64 15.79 -1.66 -9.08
N ALA A 65 15.54 -2.12 -7.85
CA ALA A 65 16.57 -2.74 -7.01
C ALA A 65 16.67 -4.26 -7.28
N ASN A 66 15.53 -4.93 -7.46
CA ASN A 66 15.46 -6.37 -7.73
C ASN A 66 14.18 -6.70 -8.52
N ALA A 67 14.33 -7.09 -9.79
CA ALA A 67 13.21 -7.41 -10.66
C ALA A 67 12.35 -8.59 -10.14
N ASP A 68 12.96 -9.61 -9.53
CA ASP A 68 12.21 -10.75 -9.00
C ASP A 68 11.37 -10.34 -7.78
N ALA A 69 11.85 -9.42 -6.95
CA ALA A 69 11.05 -8.84 -5.87
C ALA A 69 9.84 -8.06 -6.42
N GLY A 70 10.00 -7.32 -7.52
CA GLY A 70 8.90 -6.65 -8.21
C GLY A 70 7.87 -7.62 -8.80
N VAL A 71 8.33 -8.71 -9.43
CA VAL A 71 7.44 -9.77 -9.94
C VAL A 71 6.65 -10.40 -8.81
N LYS A 72 7.32 -10.78 -7.71
CA LYS A 72 6.67 -11.36 -6.53
C LYS A 72 5.62 -10.40 -5.96
N PHE A 73 5.97 -9.14 -5.77
CA PHE A 73 5.06 -8.10 -5.25
C PHE A 73 3.75 -7.99 -6.04
N PHE A 74 3.82 -7.98 -7.38
CA PHE A 74 2.61 -7.93 -8.21
C PHE A 74 1.84 -9.26 -8.22
N THR A 75 2.55 -10.39 -8.16
CA THR A 75 1.94 -11.72 -8.12
C THR A 75 1.16 -11.95 -6.82
N ASP A 76 1.72 -11.52 -5.68
CA ASP A 76 1.06 -11.57 -4.37
C ASP A 76 -0.18 -10.66 -4.35
N GLY A 77 -0.11 -9.53 -5.06
CA GLY A 77 -1.25 -8.65 -5.28
C GLY A 77 -1.66 -7.86 -4.04
N VAL A 78 -2.94 -7.50 -3.99
CA VAL A 78 -3.51 -6.60 -2.95
C VAL A 78 -4.83 -7.11 -2.37
N SER A 79 -5.10 -8.42 -2.44
CA SER A 79 -6.40 -8.97 -2.02
C SER A 79 -6.76 -8.62 -0.58
N ASP A 80 -5.78 -8.58 0.31
CA ASP A 80 -6.00 -8.29 1.73
C ASP A 80 -6.27 -6.82 2.03
N PHE A 81 -6.01 -5.91 1.08
CA PHE A 81 -6.38 -4.50 1.20
C PHE A 81 -7.89 -4.28 1.21
N LYS A 82 -8.71 -5.32 0.94
CA LYS A 82 -10.15 -5.29 1.25
C LYS A 82 -10.44 -5.01 2.73
N ASN A 83 -9.51 -5.35 3.62
CA ASN A 83 -9.62 -5.11 5.06
C ASN A 83 -9.09 -3.72 5.48
N VAL A 84 -8.43 -3.00 4.56
CA VAL A 84 -7.91 -1.65 4.80
C VAL A 84 -8.97 -0.63 4.38
N PRO A 85 -9.34 0.32 5.27
CA PRO A 85 -10.33 1.34 4.95
C PRO A 85 -9.95 2.13 3.69
N PRO A 86 -10.87 2.39 2.75
CA PRO A 86 -10.54 3.06 1.48
C PRO A 86 -9.80 4.39 1.64
N LYS A 87 -10.18 5.20 2.65
CA LYS A 87 -9.55 6.50 2.95
C LYS A 87 -8.10 6.39 3.42
N ALA A 88 -7.71 5.24 3.97
CA ALA A 88 -6.39 5.01 4.53
C ALA A 88 -5.40 4.37 3.53
N ARG A 89 -5.89 3.75 2.44
CA ARG A 89 -5.04 2.98 1.50
C ARG A 89 -3.89 3.80 0.92
N ALA A 90 -4.13 5.06 0.57
CA ALA A 90 -3.09 5.94 0.02
C ALA A 90 -1.95 6.17 1.02
N LEU A 91 -2.27 6.35 2.31
CA LEU A 91 -1.27 6.50 3.37
C LEU A 91 -0.38 5.26 3.49
N VAL A 92 -0.94 4.06 3.35
CA VAL A 92 -0.16 2.82 3.38
C VAL A 92 0.92 2.82 2.30
N PHE A 93 0.55 3.11 1.05
CA PHE A 93 1.51 3.16 -0.04
C PHE A 93 2.54 4.28 0.13
N GLN A 94 2.14 5.43 0.67
CA GLN A 94 3.06 6.55 0.96
C GLN A 94 4.09 6.16 2.02
N ILE A 95 3.66 5.57 3.15
CA ILE A 95 4.54 5.06 4.21
C ILE A 95 5.53 4.06 3.62
N CYS A 96 5.03 3.03 2.93
CA CYS A 96 5.88 1.97 2.39
C CYS A 96 6.85 2.53 1.35
N THR A 97 6.40 3.46 0.49
CA THR A 97 7.26 4.10 -0.52
C THR A 97 8.37 4.94 0.10
N ARG A 98 8.14 5.58 1.26
CA ARG A 98 9.17 6.30 2.01
C ARG A 98 10.14 5.33 2.68
N GLN A 99 9.62 4.27 3.29
CA GLN A 99 10.44 3.21 3.87
C GLN A 99 11.34 2.54 2.83
N LEU A 100 10.85 2.31 1.62
CA LEU A 100 11.60 1.72 0.50
C LEU A 100 12.89 2.47 0.16
N ILE A 101 12.95 3.79 0.40
CA ILE A 101 14.16 4.59 0.16
C ILE A 101 15.33 4.11 1.03
N LEU A 102 15.03 3.64 2.25
CA LEU A 102 16.03 3.24 3.24
C LEU A 102 16.12 1.72 3.41
N SER A 103 15.00 0.99 3.29
CA SER A 103 14.95 -0.45 3.48
C SER A 103 13.76 -1.08 2.78
N SER A 104 14.04 -1.97 1.81
CA SER A 104 13.02 -2.74 1.11
C SER A 104 12.32 -3.76 2.00
N SER A 105 13.05 -4.39 2.94
CA SER A 105 12.49 -5.37 3.86
C SER A 105 11.47 -4.74 4.81
N ILE A 106 11.80 -3.58 5.40
CA ILE A 106 10.89 -2.88 6.32
C ILE A 106 9.60 -2.44 5.60
N ALA A 107 9.72 -1.94 4.37
CA ALA A 107 8.57 -1.52 3.59
C ALA A 107 7.64 -2.69 3.23
N LEU A 108 8.21 -3.83 2.83
CA LEU A 108 7.44 -5.03 2.50
C LEU A 108 6.77 -5.62 3.75
N GLU A 109 7.50 -5.75 4.85
CA GLU A 109 6.93 -6.21 6.12
C GLU A 109 5.78 -5.31 6.60
N THR A 110 5.95 -3.98 6.51
CA THR A 110 4.89 -3.03 6.82
C THR A 110 3.70 -3.23 5.89
N PHE A 111 3.92 -3.33 4.58
CA PHE A 111 2.86 -3.55 3.60
C PHE A 111 2.04 -4.81 3.86
N GLU A 112 2.71 -5.92 4.19
CA GLU A 112 2.11 -7.23 4.44
C GLU A 112 1.30 -7.27 5.75
N THR A 113 1.75 -6.56 6.80
CA THR A 113 1.14 -6.60 8.14
C THR A 113 -0.02 -5.62 8.32
N ILE A 114 -0.08 -4.56 7.51
CA ILE A 114 -1.09 -3.50 7.59
C ILE A 114 -2.55 -4.00 7.52
N PRO A 115 -2.94 -4.94 6.63
CA PRO A 115 -4.30 -5.48 6.62
C PRO A 115 -4.73 -6.08 7.95
N ASP A 116 -3.82 -6.73 8.68
CA ASP A 116 -4.11 -7.31 9.98
C ASP A 116 -4.14 -6.27 11.09
N LEU A 117 -3.32 -5.22 11.01
CA LEU A 117 -3.46 -4.06 11.89
C LEU A 117 -4.85 -3.42 11.74
N ALA A 118 -5.34 -3.25 10.51
CA ALA A 118 -6.67 -2.70 10.25
C ALA A 118 -7.78 -3.53 10.92
N LYS A 119 -7.73 -4.86 10.77
CA LYS A 119 -8.66 -5.79 11.44
C LYS A 119 -8.60 -5.67 12.98
N LYS A 120 -7.40 -5.57 13.55
CA LYS A 120 -7.20 -5.49 15.01
C LYS A 120 -7.65 -4.16 15.60
N VAL A 121 -7.43 -3.05 14.90
CA VAL A 121 -7.90 -1.72 15.32
C VAL A 121 -9.43 -1.65 15.25
N ASN A 122 -10.04 -2.28 14.22
CA ASN A 122 -11.49 -2.37 14.01
C ASN A 122 -12.21 -1.02 14.16
N ASN A 123 -11.57 0.05 13.66
CA ASN A 123 -12.09 1.40 13.69
C ASN A 123 -11.38 2.23 12.62
N ASP A 124 -12.10 2.57 11.54
CA ASP A 124 -11.53 3.20 10.36
C ASP A 124 -10.92 4.58 10.63
N GLU A 125 -11.56 5.40 11.47
CA GLU A 125 -11.08 6.72 11.85
C GLU A 125 -9.75 6.62 12.61
N LEU A 126 -9.74 5.78 13.65
CA LEU A 126 -8.57 5.59 14.50
C LEU A 126 -7.41 4.95 13.71
N PHE A 127 -7.70 3.99 12.84
CA PHE A 127 -6.70 3.40 11.96
C PHE A 127 -6.10 4.45 11.02
N THR A 128 -6.94 5.31 10.44
CA THR A 128 -6.46 6.41 9.58
C THR A 128 -5.59 7.38 10.36
N GLU A 129 -5.97 7.75 11.60
CA GLU A 129 -5.14 8.59 12.47
C GLU A 129 -3.77 7.97 12.78
N ILE A 130 -3.75 6.67 13.09
CA ILE A 130 -2.49 5.92 13.31
C ILE A 130 -1.60 6.02 12.07
N LEU A 131 -2.15 5.77 10.88
CA LEU A 131 -1.37 5.84 9.65
C LEU A 131 -0.90 7.26 9.33
N THR A 132 -1.68 8.30 9.64
CA THR A 132 -1.22 9.69 9.47
C THR A 132 0.04 9.94 10.30
N VAL A 133 0.05 9.53 11.57
CA VAL A 133 1.23 9.66 12.44
C VAL A 133 2.39 8.80 11.92
N ALA A 134 2.14 7.56 11.52
CA ALA A 134 3.16 6.69 10.95
C ALA A 134 3.79 7.30 9.69
N ASN A 135 2.99 7.95 8.84
CA ASN A 135 3.42 8.63 7.63
C ASN A 135 4.34 9.82 7.92
N ASP A 136 4.03 10.58 8.98
CA ASP A 136 4.89 11.68 9.45
C ASP A 136 6.22 11.16 10.00
N VAL A 137 6.20 10.06 10.76
CA VAL A 137 7.41 9.39 11.27
C VAL A 137 8.25 8.81 10.13
N ALA A 138 7.62 8.26 9.08
CA ALA A 138 8.29 7.68 7.93
C ALA A 138 9.14 8.69 7.14
N ASN A 139 8.87 9.99 7.26
CA ASN A 139 9.72 11.04 6.70
C ASN A 139 11.09 11.14 7.38
N ARG A 140 11.23 10.62 8.61
CA ARG A 140 12.45 10.73 9.42
C ARG A 140 13.13 9.39 9.66
N SER A 141 12.37 8.29 9.72
CA SER A 141 12.92 6.95 9.97
C SER A 141 11.99 5.85 9.48
N ALA A 142 12.52 4.97 8.61
CA ALA A 142 11.82 3.78 8.16
C ALA A 142 11.55 2.81 9.32
N LYS A 143 12.54 2.60 10.19
CA LYS A 143 12.43 1.69 11.34
C LYS A 143 11.39 2.19 12.35
N HIS A 144 11.46 3.45 12.77
CA HIS A 144 10.53 3.97 13.79
C HIS A 144 9.08 4.02 13.31
N SER A 145 8.85 4.27 12.01
CA SER A 145 7.49 4.22 11.46
C SER A 145 6.93 2.80 11.44
N ALA A 146 7.75 1.80 11.12
CA ALA A 146 7.35 0.39 11.19
C ALA A 146 7.10 -0.06 12.65
N ASP A 147 8.02 0.25 13.57
CA ASP A 147 7.89 -0.08 14.99
C ASP A 147 6.62 0.57 15.60
N PHE A 148 6.25 1.77 15.14
CA PHE A 148 5.01 2.43 15.53
C PHE A 148 3.77 1.65 15.10
N CYS A 149 3.73 1.18 13.84
CA CYS A 149 2.63 0.33 13.35
C CYS A 149 2.55 -1.01 14.10
N ASP A 150 3.69 -1.69 14.28
CA ASP A 150 3.78 -2.96 15.00
C ASP A 150 3.34 -2.83 16.47
N THR A 151 3.68 -1.72 17.13
CA THR A 151 3.23 -1.44 18.51
C THR A 151 1.70 -1.42 18.59
N HIS A 152 1.02 -0.77 17.65
CA HIS A 152 -0.44 -0.75 17.58
C HIS A 152 -1.04 -2.10 17.18
N GLN A 153 -0.30 -2.93 16.45
CA GLN A 153 -0.70 -4.29 16.09
C GLN A 153 -0.61 -5.25 17.28
N ARG A 154 0.38 -5.07 18.16
CA ARG A 154 0.58 -5.87 19.38
C ARG A 154 -0.30 -5.41 20.53
N SER A 155 -0.59 -4.10 20.61
CA SER A 155 -1.35 -3.49 21.69
C SER A 155 -2.50 -2.60 21.19
N PRO A 156 -3.60 -3.16 20.67
CA PRO A 156 -4.75 -2.40 20.17
C PRO A 156 -5.38 -1.45 21.21
N GLN A 157 -5.17 -1.72 22.50
CA GLN A 157 -5.64 -0.88 23.60
C GLN A 157 -4.97 0.51 23.63
N LEU A 158 -3.72 0.62 23.15
CA LEU A 158 -2.99 1.89 23.06
C LEU A 158 -3.66 2.85 22.08
N SER A 159 -4.19 2.31 20.99
CA SER A 159 -4.98 3.06 20.01
C SER A 159 -6.17 3.77 20.67
N LYS A 160 -6.82 3.13 21.64
CA LYS A 160 -7.95 3.73 22.40
C LYS A 160 -7.51 4.86 23.33
N LYS A 161 -6.27 4.87 23.83
CA LYS A 161 -5.74 5.93 24.71
C LYS A 161 -5.40 7.22 23.96
N ILE A 162 -4.93 7.14 22.71
CA ILE A 162 -4.67 8.32 21.85
C ILE A 162 -5.94 9.16 21.68
N ARG A 163 -7.09 8.49 21.47
CA ARG A 163 -8.38 9.17 21.32
C ARG A 163 -8.87 9.83 22.61
N LYS A 164 -8.61 9.23 23.79
CA LYS A 164 -8.91 9.86 25.08
C LYS A 164 -8.07 11.11 25.32
N HIS A 165 -6.79 11.11 24.93
CA HIS A 165 -5.93 12.27 25.14
C HIS A 165 -6.34 13.48 24.26
N LYS A 166 -6.72 13.25 22.99
CA LYS A 166 -7.25 14.30 22.11
C LYS A 166 -8.60 14.88 22.59
N ARG A 167 -9.51 14.05 23.13
CA ARG A 167 -10.79 14.53 23.68
C ARG A 167 -10.65 15.37 24.95
N VAL A 168 -9.58 15.19 25.72
CA VAL A 168 -9.31 15.98 26.94
C VAL A 168 -8.65 17.33 26.62
N GLN A 169 -8.12 17.51 25.42
CA GLN A 169 -7.44 18.74 24.97
C GLN A 169 -8.24 19.59 23.98
N SER A 170 -9.48 19.20 23.65
CA SER A 170 -10.41 20.05 22.90
C SER A 170 -11.29 20.79 23.90
N PRO A 171 -11.39 22.14 23.85
CA PRO A 171 -12.23 22.92 24.76
C PRO A 171 -13.72 22.58 24.62
#